data_AF-A0A383BUE7-F1
#
_entry.id   AF-A0A383BUE7-F1
#
_cell.length_a   1.000
_cell.length_b   1.000
_cell.length_c   1.000
_cell.angle_alpha   90.00
_cell.angle_beta   90.00
_cell.angle_gamma   90.00
#
_symmetry.space_group_name_H-M   'P 1'
#
loop_
_entity.id
_entity.type
_entity.pdbx_description
1 polymer ?
#
loop_
_entity_poly.entity_id
_entity_poly.type
_entity_poly.pdbx_seq_one_letter_code
_entity_poly.pdbx_strand_id
1 'polypeptide(L)'
;MADDADLFAAFDEAGNVRGVAAQLIAGFGPYEGQTYYEMTMRSNAAGDLISFKYYDASEDSVLTVAETYEFVVNDQWGHLVTGAAEFNIDVEDFSCPQGTVFVENYLDEGNICVPIELSIVSQSMQQAFYYFTVVLINEEEVEANDWVGAFKGDVCVGARKWDTTGFCSDNQFTDETACIEAGLAWTWNQCGGGVCDVPVFGDSGPINEDYYPTEGYMHPFGIPSFKIYDASENTYYDAV
;
A
#
# COMPACT_ATOMS: atom_id res chain seq x y z
N MET A 1 -21.22 -14.61 -1.25
CA MET A 1 -22.17 -14.96 -0.16
C MET A 1 -21.31 -15.39 1.00
N ALA A 2 -21.77 -15.20 2.24
CA ALA A 2 -21.01 -15.67 3.39
C ALA A 2 -20.93 -17.21 3.38
N ASP A 3 -19.72 -17.73 3.39
CA ASP A 3 -19.41 -19.16 3.37
C ASP A 3 -19.18 -19.69 4.79
N ASP A 4 -19.14 -21.01 4.94
CA ASP A 4 -18.89 -21.65 6.24
C ASP A 4 -17.50 -21.27 6.77
N ALA A 5 -17.42 -20.96 8.06
CA ALA A 5 -16.24 -20.47 8.76
C ALA A 5 -15.77 -19.04 8.45
N ASP A 6 -16.50 -18.27 7.63
CA ASP A 6 -16.26 -16.83 7.50
C ASP A 6 -16.52 -16.11 8.83
N LEU A 7 -15.70 -15.10 9.12
CA LEU A 7 -15.79 -14.34 10.38
C LEU A 7 -16.03 -12.85 10.10
N PHE A 8 -16.79 -12.21 10.97
CA PHE A 8 -17.00 -10.77 10.95
C PHE A 8 -16.68 -10.22 12.33
N ALA A 9 -15.80 -9.22 12.40
CA ALA A 9 -15.28 -8.69 13.66
C ALA A 9 -15.24 -7.16 13.67
N ALA A 10 -15.46 -6.59 14.86
CA ALA A 10 -15.43 -5.16 15.12
C ALA A 10 -14.16 -4.78 15.90
N PHE A 11 -13.58 -3.63 15.58
CA PHE A 11 -12.33 -3.11 16.13
C PHE A 11 -12.50 -1.65 16.57
N ASP A 12 -11.74 -1.24 17.59
CA ASP A 12 -11.58 0.19 17.90
C ASP A 12 -10.41 0.82 17.15
N GLU A 13 -10.20 2.13 17.33
CA GLU A 13 -9.11 2.89 16.71
C GLU A 13 -7.71 2.33 17.04
N ALA A 14 -7.54 1.70 18.20
CA ALA A 14 -6.29 1.07 18.61
C ALA A 14 -6.14 -0.38 18.09
N GLY A 15 -7.07 -0.88 17.28
CA GLY A 15 -7.05 -2.23 16.71
C GLY A 15 -7.46 -3.34 17.68
N ASN A 16 -8.05 -3.02 18.84
CA ASN A 16 -8.55 -4.01 19.77
C ASN A 16 -9.89 -4.57 19.31
N VAL A 17 -10.12 -5.87 19.47
CA VAL A 17 -11.40 -6.50 19.17
C VAL A 17 -12.48 -6.01 20.14
N ARG A 18 -13.59 -5.51 19.58
CA ARG A 18 -14.79 -4.99 20.27
C ARG A 18 -16.02 -5.86 20.08
N GLY A 19 -15.99 -6.78 19.11
CA GLY A 19 -16.99 -7.82 18.93
C GLY A 19 -16.54 -8.82 17.88
N VAL A 20 -17.03 -10.05 18.00
CA VAL A 20 -16.91 -11.10 16.97
C VAL A 20 -18.31 -11.64 16.74
N ALA A 21 -18.74 -11.69 15.49
CA ALA A 21 -20.10 -12.09 15.15
C ALA A 21 -20.27 -13.60 15.17
N ALA A 22 -21.49 -14.03 15.49
CA ALA A 22 -21.96 -15.36 15.17
C ALA A 22 -22.63 -15.34 13.79
N GLN A 23 -22.28 -16.30 12.94
CA GLN A 23 -22.94 -16.53 11.66
C GLN A 23 -24.22 -17.34 11.89
N LEU A 24 -25.36 -16.84 11.45
CA LEU A 24 -26.69 -17.43 11.67
C LEU A 24 -27.52 -17.43 10.37
N ILE A 25 -28.55 -18.28 10.31
CA ILE A 25 -29.48 -18.31 9.18
C ILE A 25 -30.82 -17.73 9.65
N ALA A 26 -31.36 -16.76 8.91
CA ALA A 26 -32.64 -16.15 9.24
C ALA A 26 -33.78 -17.16 9.09
N GLY A 27 -34.51 -17.42 10.18
CA GLY A 27 -35.63 -18.38 10.21
C GLY A 27 -36.99 -17.80 9.81
N PHE A 28 -37.09 -16.50 9.53
CA PHE A 28 -38.31 -15.82 9.14
C PHE A 28 -38.02 -14.44 8.54
N GLY A 29 -39.02 -13.81 7.94
CA GLY A 29 -38.96 -12.43 7.46
C GLY A 29 -38.43 -12.31 6.02
N PRO A 30 -38.20 -11.09 5.53
CA PRO A 30 -37.75 -10.84 4.16
C PRO A 30 -36.39 -11.48 3.82
N TYR A 31 -35.59 -11.83 4.83
CA TYR A 31 -34.28 -12.47 4.69
C TYR A 31 -34.32 -13.97 4.99
N GLU A 32 -35.49 -14.61 5.13
CA GLU A 32 -35.61 -16.05 5.46
C GLU A 32 -34.73 -16.92 4.55
N GLY A 33 -33.93 -17.79 5.17
CA GLY A 33 -32.98 -18.68 4.49
C GLY A 33 -31.64 -18.04 4.13
N GLN A 34 -31.45 -16.73 4.35
CA GLN A 34 -30.16 -16.06 4.15
C GLN A 34 -29.30 -16.10 5.40
N THR A 35 -27.98 -16.14 5.19
CA THR A 35 -26.98 -15.99 6.25
C THR A 35 -26.90 -14.53 6.69
N TYR A 36 -26.83 -14.30 8.00
CA TYR A 36 -26.55 -13.00 8.60
C TYR A 36 -25.57 -13.13 9.76
N TYR A 37 -24.95 -12.01 10.12
CA TYR A 37 -24.02 -11.93 11.24
C TYR A 37 -24.67 -11.19 12.41
N GLU A 38 -24.73 -11.86 13.57
CA GLU A 38 -25.17 -11.24 14.82
C GLU A 38 -23.96 -10.94 15.69
N MET A 39 -23.78 -9.68 16.07
CA MET A 39 -22.64 -9.25 16.88
C MET A 39 -23.10 -8.43 18.08
N THR A 40 -22.59 -8.80 19.26
CA THR A 40 -22.60 -7.91 20.42
C THR A 40 -21.30 -7.13 20.46
N MET A 41 -21.39 -5.80 20.34
CA MET A 41 -20.25 -4.89 20.41
C MET A 41 -20.11 -4.29 21.81
N ARG A 42 -18.88 -4.04 22.23
CA ARG A 42 -18.55 -3.33 23.48
C ARG A 42 -17.62 -2.17 23.16
N SER A 43 -17.77 -1.05 23.85
CA SER A 43 -16.81 0.06 23.76
C SER A 43 -16.49 0.64 25.13
N ASN A 44 -15.45 1.48 25.19
CA ASN A 44 -15.00 2.11 26.42
C ASN A 44 -15.83 3.36 26.75
N ALA A 45 -16.29 4.08 25.74
CA ALA A 45 -17.16 5.24 25.85
C ALA A 45 -18.25 5.26 24.76
N ALA A 46 -19.32 6.01 25.02
CA ALA A 46 -20.28 6.36 23.98
C ALA A 46 -19.61 7.34 23.00
N GLY A 47 -19.86 7.17 21.70
CA GLY A 47 -19.25 7.96 20.64
C GLY A 47 -17.94 7.39 20.08
N ASP A 48 -17.43 6.28 20.64
CA ASP A 48 -16.24 5.62 20.10
C ASP A 48 -16.51 5.12 18.67
N LEU A 49 -15.58 5.38 17.75
CA LEU A 49 -15.67 4.89 16.39
C LEU A 49 -15.25 3.41 16.32
N ILE A 50 -16.11 2.59 15.75
CA ILE A 50 -15.92 1.16 15.53
C ILE A 50 -15.77 0.91 14.03
N SER A 51 -14.69 0.21 13.66
CA SER A 51 -14.45 -0.30 12.31
C SER A 51 -14.67 -1.81 12.25
N PHE A 52 -14.83 -2.35 11.05
CA PHE A 52 -15.12 -3.76 10.86
C PHE A 52 -14.12 -4.41 9.91
N LYS A 53 -13.88 -5.71 10.10
CA LYS A 53 -13.17 -6.55 9.14
C LYS A 53 -13.95 -7.83 8.92
N TYR A 54 -13.84 -8.34 7.70
CA TYR A 54 -14.38 -9.62 7.28
C TYR A 54 -13.22 -10.58 7.03
N TYR A 55 -13.34 -11.84 7.44
CA TYR A 55 -12.40 -12.88 7.08
C TYR A 55 -13.12 -13.89 6.19
N ASP A 56 -12.59 -14.06 4.98
CA ASP A 56 -13.03 -15.06 4.03
C ASP A 56 -12.20 -16.33 4.25
N ALA A 57 -12.85 -17.37 4.75
CA ALA A 57 -12.19 -18.65 5.06
C ALA A 57 -11.82 -19.44 3.82
N SER A 58 -12.47 -19.18 2.68
CA SER A 58 -12.19 -19.85 1.41
C SER A 58 -10.94 -19.30 0.73
N GLU A 59 -10.68 -18.01 0.91
CA GLU A 59 -9.52 -17.29 0.36
C GLU A 59 -8.38 -17.09 1.37
N ASP A 60 -8.59 -17.42 2.65
CA ASP A 60 -7.66 -17.16 3.77
C ASP A 60 -7.24 -15.68 3.82
N SER A 61 -8.21 -14.78 3.65
CA SER A 61 -7.97 -13.35 3.50
C SER A 61 -8.80 -12.53 4.49
N VAL A 62 -8.20 -11.44 5.00
CA VAL A 62 -8.90 -10.46 5.85
C VAL A 62 -9.18 -9.22 5.00
N LEU A 63 -10.46 -8.92 4.82
CA LEU A 63 -10.98 -7.83 4.00
C LEU A 63 -11.45 -6.68 4.90
N THR A 64 -11.17 -5.46 4.47
CA THR A 64 -11.64 -4.24 5.12
C THR A 64 -13.12 -4.01 4.78
N VAL A 65 -13.86 -3.36 5.68
CA VAL A 65 -15.27 -3.04 5.51
C VAL A 65 -15.41 -1.53 5.51
N ALA A 66 -16.14 -0.98 4.54
CA ALA A 66 -16.19 0.46 4.29
C ALA A 66 -16.94 1.23 5.38
N GLU A 67 -17.99 0.62 5.94
CA GLU A 67 -18.81 1.25 6.96
C GLU A 67 -18.10 1.30 8.31
N THR A 68 -18.35 2.39 9.03
CA THR A 68 -17.98 2.55 10.43
C THR A 68 -19.22 2.81 11.26
N TYR A 69 -19.11 2.60 12.57
CA TYR A 69 -20.20 2.81 13.49
C TYR A 69 -19.75 3.66 14.68
N GLU A 70 -20.48 4.73 14.96
CA GLU A 70 -20.31 5.48 16.19
C GLU A 70 -21.07 4.78 17.33
N PHE A 71 -20.36 4.33 18.36
CA PHE A 71 -20.94 3.47 19.38
C PHE A 71 -21.99 4.18 20.24
N VAL A 72 -23.23 3.68 20.21
CA VAL A 72 -24.32 4.15 21.07
C VAL A 72 -24.71 3.07 22.08
N VAL A 73 -24.75 3.45 23.36
CA VAL A 73 -25.02 2.52 24.47
C VAL A 73 -26.45 1.96 24.37
N ASN A 74 -26.57 0.63 24.36
CA ASN A 74 -27.82 -0.15 24.21
C ASN A 74 -28.54 0.02 22.86
N ASP A 75 -27.86 0.56 21.85
CA ASP A 75 -28.44 0.70 20.52
C ASP A 75 -28.52 -0.64 19.78
N GLN A 76 -29.41 -0.70 18.78
CA GLN A 76 -29.55 -1.83 17.88
C GLN A 76 -29.36 -1.34 16.44
N TRP A 77 -28.28 -1.80 15.81
CA TRP A 77 -28.01 -1.50 14.41
C TRP A 77 -28.46 -2.64 13.49
N GLY A 78 -29.47 -2.36 12.66
CA GLY A 78 -30.09 -3.33 11.76
C GLY A 78 -31.22 -4.15 12.39
N HIS A 79 -32.12 -4.65 11.56
CA HIS A 79 -33.28 -5.43 11.97
C HIS A 79 -33.77 -6.39 10.87
N LEU A 80 -33.94 -7.67 11.20
CA LEU A 80 -34.30 -8.72 10.23
C LEU A 80 -35.68 -8.58 9.57
N VAL A 81 -36.53 -7.65 10.03
CA VAL A 81 -37.86 -7.41 9.43
C VAL A 81 -37.98 -6.02 8.80
N THR A 82 -37.26 -5.03 9.30
CA THR A 82 -37.47 -3.61 8.94
C THR A 82 -36.27 -3.01 8.20
N GLY A 83 -35.22 -3.79 7.98
CA GLY A 83 -34.01 -3.40 7.24
C GLY A 83 -32.77 -3.84 8.01
N ALA A 84 -32.01 -4.77 7.45
CA ALA A 84 -30.72 -5.18 7.99
C ALA A 84 -29.67 -4.06 7.81
N ALA A 85 -28.65 -4.05 8.67
CA ALA A 85 -27.46 -3.26 8.39
C ALA A 85 -26.71 -3.94 7.23
N GLU A 86 -26.32 -3.14 6.24
CA GLU A 86 -25.58 -3.60 5.07
C GLU A 86 -24.14 -3.11 5.20
N PHE A 87 -23.21 -4.04 4.99
CA PHE A 87 -21.78 -3.78 5.04
C PHE A 87 -21.17 -4.14 3.70
N ASN A 88 -20.42 -3.22 3.14
CA ASN A 88 -19.71 -3.40 1.90
C ASN A 88 -18.26 -3.73 2.23
N ILE A 89 -17.77 -4.83 1.64
CA ILE A 89 -16.35 -5.08 1.62
C ILE A 89 -15.70 -3.93 0.87
N ASP A 90 -14.84 -3.20 1.57
CA ASP A 90 -13.97 -2.23 0.93
C ASP A 90 -12.94 -3.06 0.17
N VAL A 91 -13.17 -3.19 -1.13
CA VAL A 91 -12.15 -3.73 -2.01
C VAL A 91 -11.10 -2.63 -2.07
N GLU A 92 -10.02 -2.77 -1.29
CA GLU A 92 -8.87 -1.90 -1.47
C GLU A 92 -8.57 -1.87 -2.97
N ASP A 93 -8.62 -0.67 -3.54
CA ASP A 93 -8.45 -0.49 -4.97
C ASP A 93 -6.98 -0.73 -5.31
N PHE A 94 -6.64 -2.00 -5.52
CA PHE A 94 -5.36 -2.43 -6.04
C PHE A 94 -5.20 -2.10 -7.53
N SER A 95 -6.14 -1.33 -8.12
CA SER A 95 -5.94 -0.83 -9.47
C SER A 95 -4.82 0.20 -9.48
N CYS A 96 -3.87 -0.07 -10.35
CA CYS A 96 -2.76 0.83 -10.60
C CYS A 96 -2.96 1.55 -11.92
N PRO A 97 -2.47 2.79 -12.07
CA PRO A 97 -2.45 3.49 -13.34
C PRO A 97 -1.84 2.62 -14.45
N GLN A 98 -2.28 2.83 -15.69
CA GLN A 98 -1.76 2.09 -16.84
C GLN A 98 -0.22 2.17 -16.88
N GLY A 99 0.44 1.03 -17.09
CA GLY A 99 1.90 0.93 -17.10
C GLY A 99 2.53 0.57 -15.75
N THR A 100 1.74 0.53 -14.69
CA THR A 100 2.17 0.14 -13.34
C THR A 100 1.41 -1.09 -12.84
N VAL A 101 1.98 -1.78 -11.86
CA VAL A 101 1.40 -2.96 -11.20
C VAL A 101 1.52 -2.80 -9.69
N PHE A 102 0.51 -3.27 -8.96
CA PHE A 102 0.52 -3.22 -7.50
C PHE A 102 1.56 -4.21 -6.96
N VAL A 103 2.45 -3.73 -6.10
CA VAL A 103 3.43 -4.56 -5.40
C VAL A 103 3.36 -4.29 -3.92
N GLU A 104 3.15 -5.34 -3.14
CA GLU A 104 3.17 -5.28 -1.68
C GLU A 104 4.60 -5.23 -1.17
N ASN A 105 4.84 -4.37 -0.16
CA ASN A 105 6.14 -4.22 0.49
C ASN A 105 7.33 -4.08 -0.48
N TYR A 106 7.17 -3.25 -1.52
CA TYR A 106 8.17 -3.07 -2.56
C TYR A 106 9.43 -2.41 -1.99
N LEU A 107 10.57 -3.13 -1.98
CA LEU A 107 11.87 -2.64 -1.53
C LEU A 107 11.85 -1.91 -0.16
N ASP A 108 11.05 -2.40 0.78
CA ASP A 108 10.82 -1.83 2.13
C ASP A 108 10.03 -0.50 2.16
N GLU A 109 9.46 -0.07 1.03
CA GLU A 109 8.69 1.17 0.89
C GLU A 109 7.17 0.99 1.14
N GLY A 110 6.71 -0.23 1.38
CA GLY A 110 5.31 -0.57 1.59
C GLY A 110 4.57 -0.91 0.29
N ASN A 111 3.24 -0.81 0.32
CA ASN A 111 2.37 -1.18 -0.80
C ASN A 111 2.28 -0.01 -1.79
N ILE A 112 2.69 -0.21 -3.04
CA ILE A 112 2.78 0.85 -4.04
C ILE A 112 2.56 0.32 -5.47
N CYS A 113 2.07 1.19 -6.35
CA CYS A 113 2.04 0.94 -7.80
C CYS A 113 3.42 1.20 -8.40
N VAL A 114 4.06 0.14 -8.91
CA VAL A 114 5.41 0.18 -9.48
C VAL A 114 5.34 0.04 -11.00
N PRO A 115 6.12 0.81 -11.78
CA PRO A 115 6.23 0.59 -13.22
C PRO A 115 6.57 -0.87 -13.55
N ILE A 116 5.92 -1.44 -14.56
CA ILE A 116 5.98 -2.89 -14.81
C ILE A 116 7.42 -3.43 -14.91
N GLU A 117 8.32 -2.73 -15.60
CA GLU A 117 9.72 -3.17 -15.73
C GLU A 117 10.52 -3.09 -14.42
N LEU A 118 10.09 -2.27 -13.47
CA LEU A 118 10.74 -2.09 -12.17
C LEU A 118 10.14 -3.02 -11.09
N SER A 119 8.94 -3.56 -11.31
CA SER A 119 8.21 -4.37 -10.31
C SER A 119 8.86 -5.70 -9.93
N ILE A 120 9.83 -6.18 -10.71
CA ILE A 120 10.45 -7.51 -10.57
C ILE A 120 11.79 -7.50 -9.82
N VAL A 121 12.17 -6.37 -9.23
CA VAL A 121 13.44 -6.24 -8.50
C VAL A 121 13.38 -7.06 -7.21
N SER A 122 14.39 -7.89 -7.00
CA SER A 122 14.62 -8.65 -5.77
C SER A 122 15.74 -8.01 -4.97
N GLN A 123 15.48 -7.73 -3.68
CA GLN A 123 16.50 -7.18 -2.79
C GLN A 123 17.64 -8.19 -2.57
N SER A 124 18.86 -7.68 -2.45
CA SER A 124 20.07 -8.46 -2.20
C SER A 124 20.91 -7.83 -1.09
N MET A 125 21.52 -8.66 -0.24
CA MET A 125 22.50 -8.21 0.74
C MET A 125 23.80 -7.68 0.09
N GLN A 126 24.01 -7.98 -1.19
CA GLN A 126 25.02 -7.30 -1.99
C GLN A 126 24.36 -6.12 -2.68
N GLN A 127 24.71 -4.91 -2.28
CA GLN A 127 24.11 -3.70 -2.82
C GLN A 127 25.09 -2.53 -2.89
N ALA A 128 24.82 -1.61 -3.80
CA ALA A 128 25.44 -0.30 -3.90
C ALA A 128 24.34 0.77 -4.00
N PHE A 129 24.67 2.01 -3.66
CA PHE A 129 23.74 3.14 -3.73
C PHE A 129 24.32 4.23 -4.61
N TYR A 130 23.55 4.66 -5.60
CA TYR A 130 23.92 5.73 -6.52
C TYR A 130 23.12 6.98 -6.16
N TYR A 131 23.80 8.02 -5.68
CA TYR A 131 23.15 9.27 -5.28
C TYR A 131 23.08 10.22 -6.46
N PHE A 132 21.90 10.76 -6.69
CA PHE A 132 21.62 11.75 -7.73
C PHE A 132 21.02 12.99 -7.07
N THR A 133 21.51 14.17 -7.45
CA THR A 133 20.96 15.46 -6.99
C THR A 133 19.89 16.01 -7.91
N VAL A 134 19.91 15.59 -9.18
CA VAL A 134 18.98 16.03 -10.22
C VAL A 134 18.88 14.89 -11.24
N VAL A 135 17.66 14.62 -11.70
CA VAL A 135 17.37 13.72 -12.81
C VAL A 135 16.52 14.51 -13.80
N LEU A 136 16.90 14.45 -15.08
CA LEU A 136 16.30 15.28 -16.12
C LEU A 136 15.76 14.42 -17.27
N ILE A 137 14.59 14.78 -17.78
CA ILE A 137 14.08 14.35 -19.08
C ILE A 137 14.03 15.59 -19.97
N ASN A 138 14.73 15.58 -21.10
CA ASN A 138 14.75 16.71 -22.06
C ASN A 138 15.08 18.09 -21.43
N GLU A 139 16.03 18.12 -20.47
CA GLU A 139 16.44 19.31 -19.70
C GLU A 139 15.44 19.81 -18.64
N GLU A 140 14.34 19.08 -18.41
CA GLU A 140 13.35 19.36 -17.37
C GLU A 140 13.50 18.35 -16.21
N GLU A 141 13.35 18.83 -14.97
CA GLU A 141 13.39 17.96 -13.80
C GLU A 141 12.19 17.01 -13.77
N VAL A 142 12.46 15.76 -13.41
CA VAL A 142 11.42 14.74 -13.29
C VAL A 142 10.47 15.03 -12.13
N GLU A 143 9.23 14.61 -12.27
CA GLU A 143 8.17 14.83 -11.30
C GLU A 143 8.23 13.81 -10.14
N ALA A 144 7.56 14.13 -9.04
CA ALA A 144 7.58 13.29 -7.83
C ALA A 144 6.97 11.89 -8.00
N ASN A 145 6.27 11.65 -9.11
CA ASN A 145 5.71 10.34 -9.44
C ASN A 145 6.58 9.51 -10.39
N ASP A 146 7.65 10.10 -10.92
CA ASP A 146 8.57 9.44 -11.83
C ASP A 146 9.49 8.46 -11.09
N TRP A 147 10.15 7.59 -11.85
CA TRP A 147 11.01 6.56 -11.29
C TRP A 147 12.37 6.53 -11.95
N VAL A 148 13.39 6.17 -11.19
CA VAL A 148 14.72 5.85 -11.72
C VAL A 148 14.99 4.37 -11.48
N GLY A 149 15.14 3.62 -12.56
CA GLY A 149 15.51 2.21 -12.55
C GLY A 149 16.99 2.01 -12.91
N ALA A 150 17.64 1.08 -12.24
CA ALA A 150 18.98 0.61 -12.55
C ALA A 150 18.90 -0.76 -13.26
N PHE A 151 19.71 -0.92 -14.30
CA PHE A 151 19.63 -2.06 -15.21
C PHE A 151 21.01 -2.66 -15.49
N LYS A 152 21.02 -3.98 -15.71
CA LYS A 152 22.14 -4.71 -16.31
C LYS A 152 21.65 -5.37 -17.60
N GLY A 153 21.89 -4.70 -18.73
CA GLY A 153 21.20 -5.06 -19.97
C GLY A 153 19.70 -4.81 -19.80
N ASP A 154 18.89 -5.84 -19.98
CA ASP A 154 17.42 -5.74 -19.83
C ASP A 154 16.93 -6.15 -18.42
N VAL A 155 17.82 -6.58 -17.53
CA VAL A 155 17.46 -6.99 -16.16
C VAL A 155 17.41 -5.77 -15.26
N CYS A 156 16.26 -5.48 -14.66
CA CYS A 156 16.14 -4.48 -13.62
C CYS A 156 16.82 -5.01 -12.33
N VAL A 157 17.81 -4.29 -11.84
CA VAL A 157 18.63 -4.65 -10.67
C VAL A 157 18.44 -3.67 -9.52
N GLY A 158 17.46 -2.78 -9.60
CA GLY A 158 17.30 -1.70 -8.64
C GLY A 158 16.36 -0.63 -9.15
N ALA A 159 15.65 0.04 -8.26
CA ALA A 159 14.79 1.16 -8.62
C ALA A 159 14.46 2.03 -7.40
N ARG A 160 14.07 3.28 -7.67
CA ARG A 160 13.62 4.24 -6.67
C ARG A 160 12.54 5.13 -7.28
N LYS A 161 11.47 5.41 -6.54
CA LYS A 161 10.52 6.47 -6.88
C LYS A 161 11.16 7.83 -6.58
N TRP A 162 11.05 8.77 -7.50
CA TRP A 162 11.66 10.09 -7.36
C TRP A 162 10.80 11.05 -6.53
N ASP A 163 10.30 10.63 -5.36
CA ASP A 163 9.33 11.38 -4.56
C ASP A 163 9.95 12.56 -3.80
N THR A 164 10.10 13.67 -4.52
CA THR A 164 10.57 14.94 -3.98
C THR A 164 9.50 15.73 -3.23
N THR A 165 8.33 15.15 -2.91
CA THR A 165 7.33 15.83 -2.07
C THR A 165 7.68 15.77 -0.58
N GLY A 166 6.90 16.47 0.24
CA GLY A 166 7.02 16.43 1.68
C GLY A 166 5.76 16.92 2.37
N PHE A 167 5.78 16.96 3.70
CA PHE A 167 4.67 17.44 4.51
C PHE A 167 5.15 18.26 5.71
N CYS A 168 4.31 19.19 6.13
CA CYS A 168 4.58 20.00 7.32
C CYS A 168 4.18 19.26 8.60
N SER A 169 4.79 19.61 9.73
CA SER A 169 4.40 19.11 11.06
C SER A 169 2.99 19.54 11.48
N ASP A 170 2.41 20.53 10.79
CA ASP A 170 1.00 20.91 10.90
C ASP A 170 0.34 20.80 9.53
N ASN A 171 -0.69 19.95 9.44
CA ASN A 171 -1.40 19.65 8.20
C ASN A 171 -2.18 20.86 7.63
N GLN A 172 -2.25 21.99 8.34
CA GLN A 172 -2.74 23.25 7.78
C GLN A 172 -1.87 23.77 6.62
N PHE A 173 -0.59 23.39 6.57
CA PHE A 173 0.36 23.83 5.54
C PHE A 173 0.75 22.68 4.62
N THR A 174 0.48 22.85 3.32
CA THR A 174 0.81 21.88 2.26
C THR A 174 1.99 22.30 1.39
N ASP A 175 2.64 23.41 1.76
CA ASP A 175 3.77 24.00 1.03
C ASP A 175 4.93 24.22 1.99
N GLU A 176 6.14 23.88 1.54
CA GLU A 176 7.37 23.96 2.34
C GLU A 176 7.61 25.41 2.81
N THR A 177 7.47 26.38 1.91
CA THR A 177 7.77 27.79 2.21
C THR A 177 6.83 28.28 3.31
N ALA A 178 5.52 28.02 3.16
CA ALA A 178 4.53 28.42 4.15
C ALA A 178 4.74 27.71 5.50
N CYS A 179 5.12 26.43 5.49
CA CYS A 179 5.45 25.67 6.69
C CYS A 179 6.64 26.29 7.45
N ILE A 180 7.73 26.58 6.73
CA ILE A 180 8.95 27.17 7.30
C ILE A 180 8.70 28.60 7.79
N GLU A 181 7.96 29.42 7.05
CA GLU A 181 7.59 30.77 7.47
C GLU A 181 6.72 30.79 8.73
N ALA A 182 5.92 29.75 8.94
CA ALA A 182 5.16 29.53 10.17
C ALA A 182 6.03 29.03 11.35
N GLY A 183 7.33 28.80 11.14
CA GLY A 183 8.26 28.28 12.14
C GLY A 183 8.08 26.79 12.45
N LEU A 184 7.50 26.04 11.52
CA LEU A 184 7.21 24.61 11.65
C LEU A 184 8.25 23.75 10.92
N ALA A 185 8.23 22.45 11.20
CA ALA A 185 9.16 21.51 10.59
C ALA A 185 8.57 20.90 9.30
N TRP A 186 9.31 20.98 8.20
CA TRP A 186 9.02 20.25 6.97
C TRP A 186 9.74 18.90 6.98
N THR A 187 9.02 17.84 6.62
CA THR A 187 9.56 16.48 6.48
C THR A 187 9.46 16.08 5.02
N TRP A 188 10.60 15.83 4.38
CA TRP A 188 10.65 15.29 3.03
C TRP A 188 10.24 13.82 3.02
N ASN A 189 9.54 13.42 1.96
CA ASN A 189 9.24 12.02 1.66
C ASN A 189 10.48 11.33 1.06
N GLN A 190 10.28 10.33 0.21
CA GLN A 190 11.36 9.54 -0.35
C GLN A 190 12.13 10.31 -1.42
N CYS A 191 13.16 11.05 -1.01
CA CYS A 191 14.19 11.74 -1.82
C CYS A 191 14.81 12.92 -1.05
N GLY A 192 14.44 13.13 0.22
CA GLY A 192 15.21 13.95 1.17
C GLY A 192 15.48 15.40 0.73
N GLY A 193 14.61 16.01 -0.07
CA GLY A 193 14.79 17.38 -0.59
C GLY A 193 15.58 17.46 -1.90
N GLY A 194 15.37 16.50 -2.80
CA GLY A 194 15.95 16.48 -4.15
C GLY A 194 17.20 15.60 -4.30
N VAL A 195 17.63 14.92 -3.25
CA VAL A 195 18.76 13.97 -3.30
C VAL A 195 18.25 12.56 -3.03
N CYS A 196 18.10 11.77 -4.08
CA CYS A 196 17.69 10.38 -3.96
C CYS A 196 18.86 9.47 -4.27
N ASP A 197 18.90 8.33 -3.59
CA ASP A 197 19.73 7.21 -3.98
C ASP A 197 18.94 6.18 -4.76
N VAL A 198 19.56 5.56 -5.76
CA VAL A 198 19.01 4.36 -6.42
C VAL A 198 19.77 3.16 -5.88
N PRO A 199 19.10 2.21 -5.21
CA PRO A 199 19.73 0.97 -4.78
C PRO A 199 20.03 0.14 -6.02
N VAL A 200 21.19 -0.51 -6.03
CA VAL A 200 21.62 -1.41 -7.11
C VAL A 200 22.04 -2.71 -6.46
N PHE A 201 21.32 -3.78 -6.76
CA PHE A 201 21.49 -5.09 -6.17
C PHE A 201 22.44 -5.97 -6.98
N GLY A 202 23.26 -6.70 -6.26
CA GLY A 202 24.22 -7.65 -6.78
C GLY A 202 23.69 -9.07 -6.71
N ASP A 203 24.27 -9.92 -7.55
CA ASP A 203 23.97 -11.34 -7.62
C ASP A 203 24.47 -12.06 -6.36
N SER A 204 23.53 -12.50 -5.52
CA SER A 204 23.76 -13.19 -4.23
C SER A 204 23.83 -14.70 -4.31
N GLY A 205 23.79 -15.27 -5.51
CA GLY A 205 23.70 -16.70 -5.68
C GLY A 205 22.29 -17.25 -5.35
N PRO A 206 22.09 -18.55 -5.59
CA PRO A 206 20.83 -19.21 -5.28
C PRO A 206 20.58 -19.27 -3.78
N ILE A 207 19.33 -19.05 -3.36
CA ILE A 207 18.90 -19.26 -1.96
C ILE A 207 18.79 -20.76 -1.66
N ASN A 208 18.33 -21.52 -2.65
CA ASN A 208 18.28 -22.98 -2.65
C ASN A 208 18.44 -23.52 -4.09
N GLU A 209 18.46 -24.84 -4.27
CA GLU A 209 18.75 -25.48 -5.56
C GLU A 209 17.83 -25.03 -6.72
N ASP A 210 16.58 -24.64 -6.43
CA ASP A 210 15.57 -24.30 -7.43
C ASP A 210 15.21 -22.81 -7.48
N TYR A 211 15.79 -21.97 -6.60
CA TYR A 211 15.40 -20.57 -6.46
C TYR A 211 16.58 -19.61 -6.44
N TYR A 212 16.67 -18.80 -7.50
CA TYR A 212 17.74 -17.85 -7.74
C TYR A 212 17.20 -16.45 -8.07
N PRO A 213 16.76 -15.68 -7.07
CA PRO A 213 16.03 -14.42 -7.28
C PRO A 213 16.89 -13.29 -7.86
N THR A 214 18.20 -13.35 -7.64
CA THR A 214 19.15 -12.34 -8.11
C THR A 214 20.02 -12.87 -9.25
N GLU A 215 19.58 -13.93 -9.94
CA GLU A 215 20.30 -14.48 -11.08
C GLU A 215 20.48 -13.39 -12.14
N GLY A 216 21.74 -13.22 -12.57
CA GLY A 216 22.05 -12.25 -13.61
C GLY A 216 22.13 -10.81 -13.09
N TYR A 217 22.07 -10.56 -11.79
CA TYR A 217 22.25 -9.23 -11.19
C TYR A 217 23.71 -8.77 -11.27
N MET A 218 24.02 -7.62 -10.68
CA MET A 218 25.36 -7.02 -10.74
C MET A 218 26.43 -7.90 -10.09
N HIS A 219 27.60 -7.94 -10.70
CA HIS A 219 28.81 -8.50 -10.08
C HIS A 219 29.77 -7.37 -9.68
N PRO A 220 30.76 -7.63 -8.82
CA PRO A 220 31.78 -6.64 -8.48
C PRO A 220 32.39 -5.98 -9.72
N PHE A 221 32.54 -4.65 -9.67
CA PHE A 221 33.01 -3.79 -10.78
C PHE A 221 32.05 -3.65 -11.97
N GLY A 222 30.85 -4.25 -11.92
CA GLY A 222 29.79 -3.95 -12.87
C GLY A 222 29.30 -2.52 -12.70
N ILE A 223 28.97 -1.87 -13.81
CA ILE A 223 28.37 -0.54 -13.84
C ILE A 223 26.96 -0.70 -14.43
N PRO A 224 25.90 -0.31 -13.71
CA PRO A 224 24.54 -0.38 -14.24
C PRO A 224 24.33 0.74 -15.26
N SER A 225 23.38 0.54 -16.17
CA SER A 225 22.74 1.63 -16.89
C SER A 225 21.51 2.10 -16.11
N PHE A 226 21.07 3.33 -16.34
CA PHE A 226 19.86 3.84 -15.71
C PHE A 226 18.80 4.15 -16.77
N LYS A 227 17.54 3.94 -16.41
CA LYS A 227 16.39 4.43 -17.17
C LYS A 227 15.50 5.23 -16.26
N ILE A 228 14.85 6.22 -16.82
CA ILE A 228 13.89 7.08 -16.15
C ILE A 228 12.52 6.73 -16.70
N TYR A 229 11.56 6.44 -15.82
CA TYR A 229 10.17 6.25 -16.20
C TYR A 229 9.40 7.53 -15.87
N ASP A 230 8.88 8.16 -16.91
CA ASP A 230 7.96 9.30 -16.81
C ASP A 230 6.55 8.75 -16.56
N ALA A 231 6.03 8.99 -15.36
CA ALA A 231 4.73 8.50 -14.95
C ALA A 231 3.58 9.28 -15.62
N SER A 232 3.81 10.53 -16.01
CA SER A 232 2.82 11.36 -16.68
C SER A 232 2.60 10.94 -18.14
N GLU A 233 3.67 10.50 -18.81
CA GLU A 233 3.65 10.04 -20.19
C GLU A 233 3.56 8.51 -20.35
N ASN A 234 3.82 7.75 -19.28
CA ASN A 234 3.93 6.28 -19.27
C ASN A 234 4.98 5.79 -20.29
N THR A 235 6.17 6.38 -20.23
CA THR A 235 7.28 6.11 -21.15
C THR A 235 8.61 5.98 -20.42
N TYR A 236 9.52 5.18 -20.96
CA TYR A 236 10.89 5.04 -20.46
C TYR A 236 11.87 5.83 -21.34
N TYR A 237 12.80 6.49 -20.67
CA TYR A 237 13.92 7.21 -21.26
C TYR A 237 15.23 6.59 -20.78
N ASP A 238 16.14 6.29 -21.71
CA ASP A 238 17.50 5.86 -21.34
C ASP A 238 18.30 7.05 -20.81
N ALA A 239 18.94 6.90 -19.66
CA ALA A 239 19.86 7.91 -19.13
C ALA A 239 21.21 7.85 -19.87
N VAL A 240 21.81 9.01 -20.12
CA VAL A 240 23.09 9.19 -20.84
C VAL A 240 24.20 9.78 -19.98
#